data_AF-A0A6N7TR65-F1
#
_entry.id   AF-A0A6N7TR65-F1
#
_cell.length_a   1.000
_cell.length_b   1.000
_cell.length_c   1.000
_cell.angle_alpha   90.00
_cell.angle_beta   90.00
_cell.angle_gamma   90.00
#
_symmetry.space_group_name_H-M   'P 1'
#
loop_
_entity.id
_entity.type
_entity.pdbx_description
1 polymer ?
#
loop_
_entity_poly.entity_id
_entity_poly.type
_entity_poly.pdbx_seq_one_letter_code
_entity_poly.pdbx_strand_id
1 'polypeptide(L)'
;MKLKNIAIVAAAAALAVGMTACGSSASSTAASSSVASSAAASSEAASSEAAASEAAEPTTAEYTVYNTTGSTVTELYLYDAGSDEKGDNLAGENGLADGENIVITRDVEADKQSDVTYILEFTTEDGQTQSFETLHYEVAPISLLSVDAAAGATPIAFTAPEK
;
A
#
# COMPACT_ATOMS: atom_id res chain seq x y z
N MET A 1 -26.46 -39.07 -7.62
CA MET A 1 -27.11 -38.69 -8.89
C MET A 1 -26.97 -37.19 -9.08
N LYS A 2 -26.65 -36.77 -10.32
CA LYS A 2 -26.87 -35.45 -10.93
C LYS A 2 -25.84 -34.33 -10.62
N LEU A 3 -24.66 -34.45 -11.25
CA LEU A 3 -23.88 -33.29 -11.70
C LEU A 3 -24.56 -32.72 -12.95
N LYS A 4 -24.72 -31.39 -13.00
CA LYS A 4 -25.09 -30.65 -14.21
C LYS A 4 -23.89 -29.81 -14.63
N ASN A 5 -23.04 -30.38 -15.48
CA ASN A 5 -22.05 -29.63 -16.23
C ASN A 5 -22.77 -28.78 -17.27
N ILE A 6 -22.64 -27.45 -17.19
CA ILE A 6 -23.09 -26.55 -18.23
C ILE A 6 -21.83 -25.89 -18.79
N ALA A 7 -21.47 -26.34 -19.99
CA ALA A 7 -20.43 -25.78 -20.81
C ALA A 7 -20.84 -24.38 -21.28
N ILE A 8 -19.93 -23.41 -21.17
CA ILE A 8 -20.03 -22.15 -21.89
C ILE A 8 -18.84 -22.07 -22.84
N VAL A 9 -19.20 -22.00 -24.11
CA VAL A 9 -18.34 -22.00 -25.29
C VAL A 9 -17.90 -20.57 -25.59
N ALA A 10 -16.60 -20.45 -25.83
CA ALA A 10 -15.84 -19.51 -26.65
C ALA A 10 -16.55 -18.29 -27.29
N ALA A 11 -15.86 -17.15 -27.22
CA ALA A 11 -15.64 -16.30 -28.39
C ALA A 11 -14.37 -15.45 -28.20
N ALA A 12 -13.36 -15.74 -29.00
CA ALA A 12 -12.18 -14.90 -29.20
C ALA A 12 -12.54 -13.70 -30.09
N ALA A 13 -12.02 -12.53 -29.76
CA ALA A 13 -11.93 -11.40 -30.69
C ALA A 13 -10.56 -10.74 -30.52
N ALA A 14 -9.68 -11.00 -31.47
CA ALA A 14 -8.41 -10.31 -31.66
C ALA A 14 -8.68 -8.91 -32.25
N LEU A 15 -7.98 -7.89 -31.75
CA LEU A 15 -7.84 -6.61 -32.44
C LEU A 15 -6.38 -6.27 -32.68
N ALA A 16 -6.17 -5.73 -33.88
CA ALA A 16 -4.94 -5.61 -34.61
C ALA A 16 -4.00 -4.49 -34.17
N VAL A 17 -2.72 -4.76 -34.46
CA VAL A 17 -1.52 -3.93 -34.63
C VAL A 17 -1.75 -2.47 -35.07
N GLY A 18 -0.95 -1.57 -34.50
CA GLY A 18 -0.58 -0.29 -35.11
C GLY A 18 0.81 0.17 -34.64
N MET A 19 1.84 -0.03 -35.46
CA MET A 19 3.14 0.65 -35.34
C MET A 19 3.00 2.11 -35.80
N THR A 20 3.63 3.06 -35.10
CA THR A 20 4.02 4.36 -35.67
C THR A 20 5.46 4.65 -35.32
N ALA A 21 6.23 4.92 -36.37
CA ALA A 21 7.65 5.25 -36.37
C ALA A 21 7.86 6.76 -36.53
N CYS A 22 9.08 7.21 -36.17
CA CYS A 22 9.79 8.39 -36.71
C CYS A 22 9.20 9.77 -36.37
N GLY A 23 9.92 10.83 -35.99
CA GLY A 23 11.35 11.11 -35.97
C GLY A 23 11.56 12.64 -35.97
N SER A 24 12.75 13.07 -35.54
CA SER A 24 13.43 14.36 -35.81
C SER A 24 12.90 15.70 -35.26
N SER A 25 13.68 16.29 -34.34
CA SER A 25 14.52 17.50 -34.60
C SER A 25 15.52 17.65 -33.43
N ALA A 26 16.83 17.49 -33.65
CA ALA A 26 17.79 18.56 -33.97
C ALA A 26 17.76 19.71 -32.94
N SER A 27 18.67 19.79 -31.96
CA SER A 27 20.10 20.15 -32.02
C SER A 27 20.39 21.65 -31.96
N SER A 28 21.31 21.99 -31.03
CA SER A 28 22.24 23.15 -30.99
C SER A 28 21.69 24.49 -30.47
N THR A 29 22.17 25.08 -29.36
CA THR A 29 23.52 25.61 -28.95
C THR A 29 23.57 27.13 -29.06
N ALA A 30 23.67 27.83 -27.92
CA ALA A 30 24.43 29.08 -27.67
C ALA A 30 24.12 29.55 -26.23
N ALA A 31 25.01 29.47 -25.24
CA ALA A 31 26.24 30.25 -25.02
C ALA A 31 25.98 31.75 -24.76
N SER A 32 26.17 32.17 -23.49
CA SER A 32 26.87 33.39 -23.00
C SER A 32 26.55 33.58 -21.51
N SER A 33 27.43 33.17 -20.56
CA SER A 33 28.52 33.98 -19.95
C SER A 33 28.00 35.24 -19.24
N SER A 34 27.73 35.19 -17.93
CA SER A 34 28.67 35.44 -16.80
C SER A 34 29.02 36.92 -16.56
N VAL A 35 28.51 37.49 -15.46
CA VAL A 35 29.14 38.48 -14.56
C VAL A 35 28.36 38.43 -13.23
N ALA A 36 28.88 37.82 -12.17
CA ALA A 36 29.74 38.44 -11.16
C ALA A 36 29.07 39.60 -10.41
N SER A 37 28.54 39.35 -9.21
CA SER A 37 29.01 39.99 -7.99
C SER A 37 28.32 39.44 -6.75
N SER A 38 29.16 39.27 -5.75
CA SER A 38 29.06 38.46 -4.55
C SER A 38 28.78 39.28 -3.29
N ALA A 39 28.38 38.55 -2.25
CA ALA A 39 28.75 38.71 -0.83
C ALA A 39 27.78 39.47 0.10
N ALA A 40 27.23 38.70 1.05
CA ALA A 40 27.30 38.87 2.52
C ALA A 40 25.97 38.41 3.15
N ALA A 41 25.84 37.20 3.69
CA ALA A 41 26.38 36.67 4.96
C ALA A 41 25.53 36.99 6.20
N SER A 42 24.77 35.99 6.68
CA SER A 42 24.62 35.54 8.10
C SER A 42 23.35 34.70 8.24
N SER A 43 23.48 33.39 8.47
CA SER A 43 23.32 32.71 9.79
C SER A 43 21.83 32.44 10.07
N GLU A 44 21.32 31.22 10.25
CA GLU A 44 21.66 30.16 11.21
C GLU A 44 21.40 28.77 10.58
N ALA A 45 22.40 27.86 10.52
CA ALA A 45 22.52 26.69 11.41
C ALA A 45 21.18 25.92 11.56
N ALA A 46 20.86 24.89 10.77
CA ALA A 46 21.50 23.56 10.73
C ALA A 46 21.74 22.96 12.14
N SER A 47 20.67 22.48 12.76
CA SER A 47 20.68 21.42 13.78
C SER A 47 19.31 20.76 13.74
N SER A 48 19.22 19.60 13.11
CA SER A 48 19.41 18.31 13.78
C SER A 48 18.20 17.98 14.65
N GLU A 49 17.28 17.21 14.09
CA GLU A 49 16.72 16.06 14.81
C GLU A 49 16.25 15.05 13.77
N ALA A 50 17.22 14.39 13.12
CA ALA A 50 16.98 13.03 12.70
C ALA A 50 16.81 12.25 14.01
N ALA A 51 15.57 12.12 14.47
CA ALA A 51 15.20 11.07 15.39
C ALA A 51 15.41 9.75 14.63
N ALA A 52 16.67 9.32 14.57
CA ALA A 52 17.00 7.92 14.53
C ALA A 52 16.42 7.36 15.82
N SER A 53 15.16 6.95 15.75
CA SER A 53 14.63 5.96 16.65
C SER A 53 15.54 4.76 16.50
N GLU A 54 16.52 4.63 17.40
CA GLU A 54 16.91 3.31 17.93
C GLU A 54 15.64 2.75 18.58
N ALA A 55 14.69 2.33 17.75
CA ALA A 55 13.60 1.50 18.17
C ALA A 55 14.26 0.20 18.60
N ALA A 56 14.19 -0.10 19.89
CA ALA A 56 14.25 -1.48 20.32
C ALA A 56 13.39 -2.28 19.33
N GLU A 57 13.97 -3.29 18.69
CA GLU A 57 13.24 -4.08 17.70
C GLU A 57 11.89 -4.44 18.31
N PRO A 58 10.78 -4.05 17.66
CA PRO A 58 9.48 -4.15 18.29
C PRO A 58 9.26 -5.62 18.64
N THR A 59 9.21 -5.93 19.93
CA THR A 59 8.94 -7.30 20.38
C THR A 59 7.54 -7.75 19.96
N THR A 60 6.68 -6.80 19.60
CA THR A 60 5.29 -6.95 19.17
C THR A 60 5.06 -6.14 17.88
N ALA A 61 4.52 -6.77 16.84
CA ALA A 61 4.10 -6.04 15.65
C ALA A 61 2.80 -5.29 15.92
N GLU A 62 2.70 -4.06 15.42
CA GLU A 62 1.53 -3.20 15.60
C GLU A 62 1.22 -2.47 14.29
N TYR A 63 0.03 -2.73 13.75
CA TYR A 63 -0.44 -2.08 12.54
C TYR A 63 -1.61 -1.17 12.89
N THR A 64 -1.44 0.13 12.67
CA THR A 64 -2.57 1.06 12.72
C THR A 64 -3.16 1.16 11.32
N VAL A 65 -4.28 0.46 11.10
CA VAL A 65 -4.96 0.39 9.80
C VAL A 65 -6.04 1.46 9.73
N TYR A 66 -5.88 2.40 8.80
CA TYR A 66 -6.82 3.47 8.49
C TYR A 66 -7.64 3.11 7.26
N ASN A 67 -8.95 3.28 7.33
CA ASN A 67 -9.79 3.18 6.14
C ASN A 67 -9.76 4.52 5.37
N THR A 68 -9.15 4.52 4.19
CA THR A 68 -9.16 5.66 3.26
C THR A 68 -9.76 5.27 1.91
N THR A 69 -10.59 4.23 1.91
CA THR A 69 -11.18 3.67 0.69
C THR A 69 -12.35 4.51 0.16
N GLY A 70 -12.83 5.50 0.92
CA GLY A 70 -14.02 6.30 0.57
C GLY A 70 -15.35 5.58 0.83
N SER A 71 -15.32 4.33 1.29
CA SER A 71 -16.48 3.49 1.62
C SER A 71 -16.23 2.74 2.94
N THR A 72 -17.27 2.17 3.55
CA THR A 72 -17.11 1.30 4.72
C THR A 72 -16.37 0.02 4.35
N VAL A 73 -15.38 -0.38 5.16
CA VAL A 73 -14.75 -1.71 5.06
C VAL A 73 -15.56 -2.68 5.91
N THR A 74 -16.26 -3.61 5.27
CA THR A 74 -17.16 -4.57 5.93
C THR A 74 -16.40 -5.76 6.51
N GLU A 75 -15.28 -6.12 5.89
CA GLU A 75 -14.42 -7.19 6.37
C GLU A 75 -12.96 -6.75 6.37
N LEU A 76 -12.23 -7.05 7.44
CA LEU A 76 -10.81 -6.82 7.57
C LEU A 76 -10.17 -8.02 8.26
N TYR A 77 -9.16 -8.60 7.63
CA TYR A 77 -8.45 -9.76 8.15
C TYR A 77 -6.95 -9.51 8.07
N LEU A 78 -6.22 -9.95 9.11
CA LEU A 78 -4.76 -10.00 9.12
C LEU A 78 -4.36 -11.42 9.55
N TYR A 79 -3.69 -12.17 8.69
CA TYR A 79 -3.31 -13.56 8.96
C TYR A 79 -1.95 -13.90 8.36
N ASP A 80 -1.31 -14.96 8.85
CA ASP A 80 0.00 -15.40 8.35
C ASP A 80 -0.09 -15.88 6.89
N ALA A 81 0.89 -15.48 6.09
CA ALA A 81 1.02 -15.89 4.70
C ALA A 81 1.21 -17.41 4.61
N GLY A 82 0.32 -18.09 3.88
CA GLY A 82 0.28 -19.55 3.79
C GLY A 82 -0.60 -20.24 4.83
N SER A 83 -1.25 -19.49 5.72
CA SER A 83 -2.35 -20.01 6.55
C SER A 83 -3.63 -20.13 5.73
N ASP A 84 -4.37 -21.23 5.91
CA ASP A 84 -5.72 -21.42 5.36
C ASP A 84 -6.80 -20.74 6.25
N GLU A 85 -6.44 -20.35 7.47
CA GLU A 85 -7.34 -19.73 8.45
C GLU A 85 -7.08 -18.22 8.55
N LYS A 86 -8.11 -17.42 8.26
CA LYS A 86 -8.06 -15.94 8.31
C LYS A 86 -8.30 -15.36 9.70
N GLY A 87 -8.90 -16.12 10.61
CA GLY A 87 -9.33 -15.66 11.93
C GLY A 87 -10.63 -14.86 11.91
N ASP A 88 -10.84 -14.06 12.96
CA ASP A 88 -12.02 -13.22 13.13
C ASP A 88 -11.96 -11.94 12.29
N ASN A 89 -13.13 -11.42 11.91
CA ASN A 89 -13.25 -10.15 11.21
C ASN A 89 -12.90 -8.99 12.16
N LEU A 90 -11.80 -8.30 11.87
CA LEU A 90 -11.28 -7.17 12.64
C LEU A 90 -12.08 -5.88 12.42
N ALA A 91 -12.85 -5.77 11.32
CA ALA A 91 -13.70 -4.61 11.07
C ALA A 91 -14.93 -4.56 12.00
N GLY A 92 -15.23 -5.65 12.72
CA GLY A 92 -16.40 -5.75 13.60
C GLY A 92 -17.73 -5.87 12.84
N GLU A 93 -18.85 -5.94 13.57
CA GLU A 93 -20.18 -6.13 12.97
C GLU A 93 -20.66 -4.92 12.14
N ASN A 94 -20.19 -3.72 12.48
CA ASN A 94 -20.55 -2.49 11.79
C ASN A 94 -19.60 -2.14 10.63
N GLY A 95 -18.51 -2.88 10.48
CA GLY A 95 -17.40 -2.50 9.61
C GLY A 95 -16.57 -1.33 10.16
N LEU A 96 -15.49 -1.02 9.46
CA LEU A 96 -14.62 0.12 9.71
C LEU A 96 -15.03 1.24 8.75
N ALA A 97 -15.64 2.33 9.26
CA ALA A 97 -16.11 3.40 8.38
C ALA A 97 -14.96 4.19 7.75
N ASP A 98 -15.23 4.95 6.69
CA ASP A 98 -14.23 5.80 6.04
C ASP A 98 -13.68 6.85 7.02
N GLY A 99 -12.36 7.02 7.02
CA GLY A 99 -11.63 7.86 7.98
C GLY A 99 -11.43 7.26 9.37
N GLU A 100 -12.02 6.09 9.67
CA GLU A 100 -11.76 5.37 10.92
C GLU A 100 -10.47 4.56 10.87
N ASN A 101 -10.00 4.13 12.04
CA ASN A 101 -8.82 3.30 12.17
C ASN A 101 -8.97 2.25 13.25
N ILE A 102 -8.18 1.19 13.12
CA ILE A 102 -8.05 0.11 14.09
C ILE A 102 -6.58 -0.21 14.31
N VAL A 103 -6.22 -0.51 15.55
CA VAL A 103 -4.88 -0.97 15.92
C VAL A 103 -4.91 -2.50 16.03
N ILE A 104 -4.06 -3.17 15.26
CA ILE A 104 -3.93 -4.62 15.24
C ILE A 104 -2.56 -4.99 15.79
N THR A 105 -2.54 -5.77 16.87
CA THR A 105 -1.30 -6.23 17.51
C THR A 105 -1.06 -7.71 17.21
N ARG A 106 0.17 -8.06 16.84
CA ARG A 106 0.61 -9.44 16.68
C ARG A 106 1.77 -9.75 17.63
N ASP A 107 1.63 -10.87 18.33
CA ASP A 107 2.62 -11.41 19.26
C ASP A 107 3.13 -12.73 18.67
N VAL A 108 4.41 -12.75 18.30
CA VAL A 108 5.10 -13.97 17.85
C VAL A 108 6.45 -14.09 18.55
N GLU A 109 6.93 -15.32 18.68
CA GLU A 109 8.22 -15.59 19.31
C GLU A 109 9.36 -14.84 18.59
N ALA A 110 10.26 -14.21 19.37
CA ALA A 110 11.30 -13.32 18.84
C ALA A 110 12.22 -14.00 17.81
N ASP A 111 12.49 -15.29 17.97
CA ASP A 111 13.28 -16.09 17.03
C ASP A 111 12.58 -16.39 15.70
N LYS A 112 11.30 -16.04 15.53
CA LYS A 112 10.49 -16.29 14.33
C LYS A 112 9.99 -15.03 13.64
N GLN A 113 10.18 -13.84 14.23
CA GLN A 113 9.63 -12.58 13.71
C GLN A 113 10.06 -12.31 12.25
N SER A 114 11.31 -12.62 11.90
CA SER A 114 11.85 -12.42 10.54
C SER A 114 11.32 -13.41 9.50
N ASP A 115 10.82 -14.57 9.93
CA ASP A 115 10.26 -15.61 9.07
C ASP A 115 8.75 -15.44 8.85
N VAL A 116 8.11 -14.56 9.62
CA VAL A 116 6.68 -14.30 9.54
C VAL A 116 6.41 -13.21 8.51
N THR A 117 5.47 -13.49 7.62
CA THR A 117 4.89 -12.53 6.69
C THR A 117 3.37 -12.58 6.85
N TYR A 118 2.71 -11.43 6.87
CA TYR A 118 1.28 -11.33 7.00
C TYR A 118 0.60 -10.95 5.68
N ILE A 119 -0.63 -11.42 5.54
CA ILE A 119 -1.57 -11.01 4.54
C ILE A 119 -2.62 -10.14 5.22
N LEU A 120 -2.72 -8.88 4.78
CA LEU A 120 -3.84 -8.01 5.10
C LEU A 120 -4.84 -8.07 3.97
N GLU A 121 -6.05 -8.53 4.27
CA GLU A 121 -7.15 -8.61 3.32
C GLU A 121 -8.32 -7.76 3.82
N PHE A 122 -8.96 -7.03 2.93
CA PHE A 122 -10.13 -6.24 3.28
C PHE A 122 -11.19 -6.29 2.17
N THR A 123 -12.45 -6.27 2.58
CA THR A 123 -13.62 -6.17 1.71
C THR A 123 -14.34 -4.85 2.00
N THR A 124 -14.62 -4.09 0.95
CA THR A 124 -15.42 -2.85 1.03
C THR A 124 -16.91 -3.13 0.90
N GLU A 125 -17.74 -2.17 1.30
CA GLU A 125 -19.22 -2.23 1.18
C GLU A 125 -19.70 -2.55 -0.24
N ASP A 126 -18.95 -2.12 -1.24
CA ASP A 126 -19.17 -2.40 -2.67
C ASP A 126 -18.91 -3.88 -3.05
N GLY A 127 -18.46 -4.71 -2.11
CA GLY A 127 -18.13 -6.13 -2.31
C GLY A 127 -16.78 -6.35 -3.00
N GLN A 128 -15.92 -5.33 -3.03
CA GLN A 128 -14.58 -5.45 -3.60
C GLN A 128 -13.59 -5.87 -2.53
N THR A 129 -13.01 -7.06 -2.71
CA THR A 129 -11.95 -7.60 -1.85
C THR A 129 -10.57 -7.28 -2.43
N GLN A 130 -9.67 -6.82 -1.59
CA GLN A 130 -8.27 -6.56 -1.91
C GLN A 130 -7.35 -7.19 -0.85
N SER A 131 -6.15 -7.59 -1.26
CA SER A 131 -5.17 -8.23 -0.39
C SER A 131 -3.76 -7.68 -0.61
N PHE A 132 -3.00 -7.57 0.48
CA PHE A 132 -1.58 -7.24 0.48
C PHE A 132 -0.83 -8.31 1.27
N GLU A 133 0.04 -9.06 0.60
CA GLU A 133 0.61 -10.31 1.11
C GLU A 133 2.05 -10.16 1.65
N THR A 134 2.61 -8.96 1.64
CA THR A 134 4.03 -8.72 1.94
C THR A 134 4.20 -7.85 3.18
N LEU A 135 3.36 -8.03 4.21
CA LEU A 135 3.53 -7.33 5.49
C LEU A 135 4.56 -8.05 6.34
N HIS A 136 5.59 -7.34 6.75
CA HIS A 136 6.60 -7.86 7.66
C HIS A 136 6.24 -7.56 9.11
N TYR A 137 6.81 -8.31 10.05
CA TYR A 137 6.63 -8.06 11.48
C TYR A 137 7.24 -6.70 11.88
N GLU A 138 6.41 -5.68 12.03
CA GLU A 138 6.86 -4.31 12.28
C GLU A 138 5.80 -3.45 12.97
N VAL A 139 6.17 -2.20 13.27
CA VAL A 139 5.24 -1.18 13.75
C VAL A 139 5.05 -0.14 12.65
N ALA A 140 3.91 -0.14 11.98
CA ALA A 140 3.66 0.73 10.83
C ALA A 140 2.20 1.20 10.73
N PRO A 141 1.97 2.48 10.35
CA PRO A 141 0.66 2.94 9.93
C PRO A 141 0.36 2.46 8.50
N ILE A 142 -0.86 2.01 8.25
CA ILE A 142 -1.33 1.50 6.97
C ILE A 142 -2.64 2.19 6.59
N SER A 143 -2.69 2.83 5.43
CA SER A 143 -3.92 3.36 4.85
C SER A 143 -4.45 2.41 3.78
N LEU A 144 -5.71 1.98 3.90
CA LEU A 144 -6.41 1.15 2.92
C LEU A 144 -6.88 2.00 1.75
N LEU A 145 -6.50 1.64 0.53
CA LEU A 145 -6.83 2.37 -0.68
C LEU A 145 -7.96 1.68 -1.43
N SER A 146 -8.86 2.44 -2.04
CA SER A 146 -9.84 1.88 -2.98
C SER A 146 -9.12 1.34 -4.23
N VAL A 147 -9.77 0.42 -4.95
CA VAL A 147 -9.22 -0.12 -6.22
C VAL A 147 -8.91 0.97 -7.25
N ASP A 148 -9.67 2.06 -7.23
CA ASP A 148 -9.51 3.22 -8.11
C ASP A 148 -8.25 4.02 -7.74
N ALA A 149 -8.07 4.28 -6.44
CA ALA A 149 -6.90 4.96 -5.89
C ALA A 149 -5.61 4.12 -6.01
N ALA A 150 -5.74 2.79 -5.95
CA ALA A 150 -4.61 1.86 -6.03
C ALA A 150 -3.94 1.82 -7.42
N ALA A 151 -4.57 2.38 -8.48
CA ALA A 151 -4.08 2.40 -9.87
C ALA A 151 -3.54 1.04 -10.38
N GLY A 152 -3.99 -0.07 -9.79
CA GLY A 152 -3.51 -1.43 -10.07
C GLY A 152 -2.12 -1.80 -9.53
N ALA A 153 -1.52 -1.00 -8.64
CA ALA A 153 -0.16 -1.20 -8.13
C ALA A 153 -0.09 -1.77 -6.70
N THR A 154 -0.84 -1.20 -5.75
CA THR A 154 -0.82 -1.64 -4.35
C THR A 154 -2.10 -1.18 -3.64
N PRO A 155 -2.85 -2.07 -2.97
CA PRO A 155 -4.14 -1.73 -2.35
C PRO A 155 -4.01 -0.98 -1.02
N ILE A 156 -2.79 -0.71 -0.57
CA ILE A 156 -2.49 -0.04 0.71
C ILE A 156 -1.34 0.96 0.55
N ALA A 157 -1.21 1.88 1.50
CA ALA A 157 -0.06 2.76 1.65
C ALA A 157 0.49 2.70 3.09
N PHE A 158 1.81 2.66 3.25
CA PHE A 158 2.48 2.65 4.57
C PHE A 158 2.63 4.06 5.15
N THR A 159 1.52 4.77 5.28
CA THR A 159 1.45 6.09 5.89
C THR A 159 0.11 6.28 6.58
N ALA A 160 0.08 7.16 7.57
CA ALA A 160 -1.18 7.68 8.09
C ALA A 160 -1.82 8.63 7.05
N PRO A 161 -3.16 8.77 7.04
CA PRO A 161 -3.84 9.72 6.18
C PRO A 161 -3.47 11.16 6.53
N GLU A 162 -3.39 12.01 5.51
CA GLU A 162 -3.28 13.47 5.70
C GLU A 162 -4.63 14.02 6.21
N LYS A 163 -4.57 14.96 7.15
CA LYS A 163 -5.76 15.60 7.75
C LYS A 163 -6.34 16.71 6.88
#